data_AF-A0A952XXM2-F1
#
_entry.id   AF-A0A952XXM2-F1
#
_cell.length_a   1.000
_cell.length_b   1.000
_cell.length_c   1.000
_cell.angle_alpha   90.00
_cell.angle_beta   90.00
_cell.angle_gamma   90.00
#
_symmetry.space_group_name_H-M   'P 1'
#
loop_
_entity.id
_entity.type
_entity.pdbx_description
1 polymer ?
#
loop_
_entity_poly.entity_id
_entity_poly.type
_entity_poly.pdbx_seq_one_letter_code
_entity_poly.pdbx_strand_id
1 'polypeptide(L)'
;MLTYLDRQIKANPLTSEDLEWLAPLLARFNGSLRQGVLDNAVEAMELRCAASLFALELAGRTGRFPLDPVLLEHTVWHWAIAPFLCASELAPLALAPEREVIEAFRDTRPSEDVRSFAVGALAEHRGFYVDVPQRSVPLGCGRLELRAIFGIVEGTRIHFSAVLTAAGEGSARRLHWMPHCPETKLDNLHHPRAAAMGASRTGGPLLELGTLLDQEKIDIAELRTTVEDLALLCVTHAKTAAGGEQPAWLELPHMARDDVRRQGRRAGANAKKFSLFRVQRLEARGLRRDGTCELSAPTGIQQSVRSRVTGHYRLQAHGPRHSLRRLTWIAEHMRGPVDAPMVTPLVRLSGDDLAPAAHARAVIDAPPMFEAFEHVGQTIG
;
A
#
# COMPACT_ATOMS: atom_id res chain seq x y z
N MET A 1 -13.27 -18.83 -10.66
CA MET A 1 -11.94 -19.42 -10.39
C MET A 1 -12.04 -20.88 -9.99
N LEU A 2 -12.66 -21.25 -8.87
CA LEU A 2 -12.73 -22.67 -8.45
C LEU A 2 -13.44 -23.57 -9.47
N THR A 3 -14.57 -23.13 -10.01
CA THR A 3 -15.26 -23.82 -11.11
C THR A 3 -14.50 -23.82 -12.44
N TYR A 4 -13.51 -22.92 -12.59
CA TYR A 4 -12.61 -22.91 -13.74
C TYR A 4 -11.49 -23.93 -13.53
N LEU A 5 -10.86 -23.92 -12.34
CA LEU A 5 -9.84 -24.89 -11.95
C LEU A 5 -10.37 -26.32 -12.00
N ASP A 6 -11.57 -26.59 -11.47
CA ASP A 6 -12.20 -27.91 -11.56
C ASP A 6 -12.41 -28.35 -13.02
N ARG A 7 -12.87 -27.45 -13.90
CA ARG A 7 -13.01 -27.74 -15.34
C ARG A 7 -11.67 -28.01 -16.01
N GLN A 8 -10.64 -27.23 -15.68
CA GLN A 8 -9.30 -27.39 -16.24
C GLN A 8 -8.63 -28.67 -15.77
N ILE A 9 -8.74 -29.02 -14.48
CA ILE A 9 -8.24 -30.29 -13.91
C ILE A 9 -8.94 -31.49 -14.55
N LYS A 10 -10.26 -31.39 -14.81
CA LYS A 10 -11.00 -32.44 -15.52
C LYS A 10 -10.60 -32.57 -17.00
N ALA A 11 -10.32 -31.45 -17.67
CA ALA A 11 -9.90 -31.42 -19.07
C ALA A 11 -8.44 -31.85 -19.27
N ASN A 12 -7.59 -31.59 -18.27
CA ASN A 12 -6.16 -31.90 -18.28
C ASN A 12 -5.82 -32.60 -16.95
N PRO A 13 -5.95 -33.94 -16.86
CA PRO A 13 -5.72 -34.66 -15.62
C PRO A 13 -4.30 -34.43 -15.11
N LEU A 14 -4.23 -34.04 -13.84
CA LEU A 14 -3.00 -33.78 -13.10
C LEU A 14 -2.17 -35.06 -12.95
N THR A 15 -0.85 -34.93 -12.96
CA THR A 15 0.03 -36.07 -12.65
C THR A 15 -0.05 -36.44 -11.17
N SER A 16 0.45 -37.63 -10.80
CA SER A 16 0.53 -38.02 -9.38
C SER A 16 1.39 -37.05 -8.56
N GLU A 17 2.45 -36.50 -9.16
CA GLU A 17 3.33 -35.50 -8.55
C GLU A 17 2.59 -34.18 -8.29
N ASP A 18 1.80 -33.70 -9.26
CA ASP A 18 0.97 -32.52 -9.10
C ASP A 18 -0.05 -32.71 -7.95
N LEU A 19 -0.65 -33.90 -7.85
CA LEU A 19 -1.65 -34.24 -6.83
C LEU A 19 -1.05 -34.36 -5.42
N GLU A 20 0.14 -34.93 -5.27
CA GLU A 20 0.84 -35.01 -3.98
C GLU A 20 1.22 -33.62 -3.46
N TRP A 21 1.73 -32.76 -4.35
CA TRP A 21 2.01 -31.36 -4.00
C TRP A 21 0.73 -30.58 -3.65
N LEU A 22 -0.38 -30.89 -4.31
CA LEU A 22 -1.69 -30.26 -4.11
C LEU A 22 -2.43 -30.68 -2.84
N ALA A 23 -2.19 -31.90 -2.36
CA ALA A 23 -2.97 -32.50 -1.30
C ALA A 23 -3.09 -31.63 -0.03
N PRO A 24 -2.03 -30.96 0.48
CA PRO A 24 -2.14 -30.09 1.65
C PRO A 24 -3.01 -28.84 1.40
N LEU A 25 -2.93 -28.27 0.20
CA LEU A 25 -3.63 -27.04 -0.17
C LEU A 25 -5.13 -27.33 -0.40
N LEU A 26 -5.45 -28.43 -1.07
CA LEU A 26 -6.81 -28.94 -1.24
C LEU A 26 -7.43 -29.40 0.07
N ALA A 27 -6.65 -29.99 0.99
CA ALA A 27 -7.13 -30.38 2.31
C ALA A 27 -7.51 -29.16 3.17
N ARG A 28 -6.67 -28.11 3.21
CA ARG A 28 -7.03 -26.82 3.85
C ARG A 28 -8.28 -26.22 3.21
N PHE A 29 -8.34 -26.24 1.88
CA PHE A 29 -9.45 -25.69 1.11
C PHE A 29 -10.78 -26.39 1.38
N ASN A 30 -10.79 -27.73 1.34
CA ASN A 30 -11.98 -28.54 1.61
C ASN A 30 -12.42 -28.45 3.08
N GLY A 31 -11.48 -28.29 4.02
CA GLY A 31 -11.77 -28.03 5.43
C GLY A 31 -12.56 -26.73 5.63
N SER A 32 -12.06 -25.62 5.09
CA SER A 32 -12.72 -24.30 5.21
C SER A 32 -14.10 -24.25 4.52
N LEU A 33 -14.24 -24.91 3.36
CA LEU A 33 -15.53 -25.04 2.66
C LEU A 33 -16.57 -25.83 3.48
N ARG A 34 -16.17 -26.98 4.03
CA ARG A 34 -17.08 -27.86 4.79
C ARG A 34 -17.54 -27.25 6.11
N GLN A 35 -16.71 -26.38 6.71
CA GLN A 35 -17.05 -25.68 7.94
C GLN A 35 -17.98 -24.47 7.71
N GLY A 36 -18.39 -24.16 6.47
CA GLY A 36 -19.24 -23.00 6.18
C GLY A 36 -18.52 -21.66 6.36
N VAL A 37 -17.19 -21.65 6.45
CA VAL A 37 -16.39 -20.48 6.86
C VAL A 37 -16.21 -19.47 5.72
N LEU A 38 -16.84 -19.69 4.56
CA LEU A 38 -16.82 -18.71 3.47
C LEU A 38 -17.56 -17.40 3.78
N ASP A 39 -18.26 -17.30 4.92
CA ASP A 39 -18.76 -16.02 5.45
C ASP A 39 -17.63 -15.09 5.92
N ASN A 40 -16.42 -15.64 6.14
CA ASN A 40 -15.23 -14.90 6.49
C ASN A 40 -14.53 -14.37 5.21
N ALA A 41 -14.76 -13.10 4.87
CA ALA A 41 -14.18 -12.44 3.70
C ALA A 41 -12.64 -12.49 3.61
N VAL A 42 -11.92 -12.53 4.74
CA VAL A 42 -10.45 -12.62 4.76
C VAL A 42 -10.00 -14.03 4.42
N GLU A 43 -10.54 -15.06 5.08
CA GLU A 43 -10.21 -16.46 4.74
C GLU A 43 -10.62 -16.79 3.30
N ALA A 44 -11.79 -16.31 2.86
CA ALA A 44 -12.19 -16.45 1.46
C ALA A 44 -11.22 -15.74 0.50
N MET A 45 -10.60 -14.64 0.92
CA MET A 45 -9.57 -13.95 0.14
C MET A 45 -8.24 -14.70 0.19
N GLU A 46 -7.75 -15.13 1.35
CA GLU A 46 -6.54 -15.96 1.46
C GLU A 46 -6.66 -17.21 0.59
N LEU A 47 -7.83 -17.83 0.60
CA LEU A 47 -8.15 -18.99 -0.20
C LEU A 47 -8.15 -18.68 -1.70
N ARG A 48 -8.67 -17.50 -2.09
CA ARG A 48 -8.59 -17.00 -3.45
C ARG A 48 -7.14 -16.73 -3.84
N CYS A 49 -6.35 -16.06 -3.00
CA CYS A 49 -4.94 -15.81 -3.22
C CYS A 49 -4.17 -17.12 -3.41
N ALA A 50 -4.39 -18.11 -2.54
CA ALA A 50 -3.75 -19.42 -2.62
C ALA A 50 -4.16 -20.18 -3.89
N ALA A 51 -5.45 -20.21 -4.23
CA ALA A 51 -5.94 -20.85 -5.45
C ALA A 51 -5.47 -20.13 -6.73
N SER A 52 -5.33 -18.81 -6.68
CA SER A 52 -4.76 -17.97 -7.73
C SER A 52 -3.27 -18.29 -7.94
N LEU A 53 -2.46 -18.25 -6.88
CA LEU A 53 -1.05 -18.63 -6.91
C LEU A 53 -0.84 -20.06 -7.43
N PHE A 54 -1.69 -20.99 -6.98
CA PHE A 54 -1.72 -22.35 -7.49
C PHE A 54 -1.96 -22.40 -9.00
N ALA A 55 -2.96 -21.68 -9.51
CA ALA A 55 -3.27 -21.63 -10.93
C ALA A 55 -2.09 -21.13 -11.76
N LEU A 56 -1.40 -20.10 -11.28
CA LEU A 56 -0.19 -19.55 -11.88
C LEU A 56 0.94 -20.58 -11.94
N GLU A 57 1.26 -21.19 -10.80
CA GLU A 57 2.38 -22.12 -10.70
C GLU A 57 2.16 -23.38 -11.54
N LEU A 58 0.94 -23.92 -11.51
CA LEU A 58 0.55 -25.05 -12.34
C LEU A 58 0.65 -24.72 -13.84
N ALA A 59 0.18 -23.55 -14.26
CA ALA A 59 0.30 -23.12 -15.65
C ALA A 59 1.75 -22.95 -16.09
N GLY A 60 2.60 -22.36 -15.23
CA GLY A 60 4.02 -22.20 -15.48
C GLY A 60 4.77 -23.53 -15.60
N ARG A 61 4.50 -24.48 -14.70
CA ARG A 61 5.17 -25.80 -14.70
C ARG A 61 4.76 -26.67 -15.88
N THR A 62 3.47 -26.73 -16.17
CA THR A 62 2.95 -27.70 -17.14
C THR A 62 2.97 -27.16 -18.56
N GLY A 63 2.92 -25.83 -18.74
CA GLY A 63 2.67 -25.21 -20.05
C GLY A 63 1.33 -25.60 -20.69
N ARG A 64 0.48 -26.35 -19.97
CA ARG A 64 -0.74 -27.00 -20.49
C ARG A 64 -2.02 -26.23 -20.18
N PHE A 65 -1.94 -25.23 -19.32
CA PHE A 65 -3.08 -24.39 -18.97
C PHE A 65 -2.89 -23.02 -19.61
N PRO A 66 -3.51 -22.73 -20.77
CA PRO A 66 -3.67 -21.36 -21.18
C PRO A 66 -4.46 -20.68 -20.06
N LEU A 67 -3.79 -19.83 -19.29
CA LEU A 67 -4.48 -19.05 -18.28
C LEU A 67 -5.38 -18.10 -19.03
N ASP A 68 -6.68 -18.26 -18.82
CA ASP A 68 -7.66 -17.24 -19.17
C ASP A 68 -7.11 -15.88 -18.69
N PRO A 69 -6.94 -14.89 -19.58
CA PRO A 69 -6.34 -13.60 -19.23
C PRO A 69 -7.01 -12.93 -18.02
N VAL A 70 -8.33 -13.08 -17.88
CA VAL A 70 -9.09 -12.54 -16.74
C VAL A 70 -8.73 -13.27 -15.45
N LEU A 71 -8.48 -14.58 -15.50
CA LEU A 71 -8.03 -15.34 -14.33
C LEU A 71 -6.60 -14.97 -13.92
N LEU A 72 -5.73 -14.71 -14.89
CA LEU A 72 -4.36 -14.22 -14.65
C LEU A 72 -4.39 -12.85 -13.98
N GLU A 73 -5.21 -11.92 -14.48
CA GLU A 73 -5.44 -10.58 -13.91
C GLU A 73 -5.96 -10.63 -12.47
N HIS A 74 -7.02 -11.42 -12.21
CA HIS A 74 -7.53 -11.62 -10.85
C HIS A 74 -6.46 -12.16 -9.90
N THR A 75 -5.61 -13.03 -10.42
CA THR A 75 -4.55 -13.65 -9.65
C THR A 75 -3.44 -12.67 -9.33
N VAL A 76 -2.98 -11.88 -10.30
CA VAL A 76 -2.00 -10.81 -10.08
C VAL A 76 -2.52 -9.83 -9.04
N TRP A 77 -3.81 -9.48 -9.08
CA TRP A 77 -4.41 -8.61 -8.08
C TRP A 77 -4.47 -9.22 -6.69
N HIS A 78 -4.96 -10.46 -6.56
CA HIS A 78 -4.97 -11.16 -5.29
C HIS A 78 -3.55 -11.24 -4.72
N TRP A 79 -2.56 -11.48 -5.58
CA TRP A 79 -1.16 -11.50 -5.21
C TRP A 79 -0.66 -10.13 -4.73
N ALA A 80 -1.08 -9.01 -5.35
CA ALA A 80 -0.75 -7.65 -4.90
C ALA A 80 -1.32 -7.29 -3.52
N ILE A 81 -2.53 -7.77 -3.21
CA ILE A 81 -3.14 -7.51 -1.90
C ILE A 81 -2.73 -8.53 -0.85
N ALA A 82 -2.35 -9.75 -1.24
CA ALA A 82 -2.05 -10.84 -0.32
C ALA A 82 -1.11 -10.45 0.83
N PRO A 83 -0.02 -9.67 0.62
CA PRO A 83 0.85 -9.23 1.71
C PRO A 83 0.12 -8.47 2.84
N PHE A 84 -0.99 -7.80 2.54
CA PHE A 84 -1.78 -6.99 3.47
C PHE A 84 -2.87 -7.76 4.21
N LEU A 85 -3.25 -8.93 3.70
CA LEU A 85 -4.36 -9.71 4.24
C LEU A 85 -3.89 -11.02 4.87
N CYS A 86 -2.82 -11.61 4.33
CA CYS A 86 -2.26 -12.86 4.82
C CYS A 86 -1.12 -12.58 5.80
N ALA A 87 -0.98 -13.43 6.82
CA ALA A 87 0.20 -13.40 7.68
C ALA A 87 1.48 -13.62 6.84
N SER A 88 2.50 -12.79 7.10
CA SER A 88 3.78 -12.79 6.40
C SER A 88 4.90 -12.48 7.40
N GLU A 89 6.07 -13.10 7.21
CA GLU A 89 7.25 -12.84 8.05
C GLU A 89 7.70 -11.38 7.96
N LEU A 90 7.64 -10.82 6.75
CA LEU A 90 7.86 -9.40 6.50
C LEU A 90 6.52 -8.69 6.43
N ALA A 91 6.33 -7.70 7.30
CA ALA A 91 5.15 -6.85 7.31
C ALA A 91 5.14 -5.97 6.05
N PRO A 92 4.00 -5.81 5.36
CA PRO A 92 3.92 -4.90 4.23
C PRO A 92 3.99 -3.44 4.72
N LEU A 93 4.33 -2.52 3.83
CA LEU A 93 4.35 -1.08 4.10
C LEU A 93 3.09 -0.41 3.54
N ALA A 94 2.30 0.25 4.37
CA ALA A 94 1.13 1.00 3.91
C ALA A 94 1.36 2.50 4.13
N LEU A 95 1.20 3.30 3.08
CA LEU A 95 1.43 4.74 3.06
C LEU A 95 0.13 5.45 2.64
N ALA A 96 -0.17 6.57 3.29
CA ALA A 96 -1.28 7.45 2.91
C ALA A 96 -0.81 8.91 2.93
N PRO A 97 -0.06 9.35 1.90
CA PRO A 97 0.42 10.72 1.81
C PRO A 97 -0.73 11.73 1.74
N GLU A 98 -0.52 12.90 2.34
CA GLU A 98 -1.40 14.05 2.18
C GLU A 98 -1.33 14.61 0.75
N ARG A 99 -2.33 15.41 0.38
CA ARG A 99 -2.43 15.94 -0.99
C ARG A 99 -1.19 16.79 -1.31
N GLU A 100 -0.74 17.59 -0.37
CA GLU A 100 0.40 18.48 -0.45
C GLU A 100 1.69 17.71 -0.72
N VAL A 101 1.86 16.53 -0.09
CA VAL A 101 2.99 15.63 -0.34
C VAL A 101 2.94 15.06 -1.75
N ILE A 102 1.76 14.61 -2.20
CA ILE A 102 1.59 14.11 -3.56
C ILE A 102 1.84 15.22 -4.59
N GLU A 103 1.35 16.43 -4.36
CA GLU A 103 1.58 17.58 -5.24
C GLU A 103 3.08 17.91 -5.35
N ALA A 104 3.83 17.82 -4.24
CA ALA A 104 5.28 18.01 -4.26
C ALA A 104 6.02 16.89 -5.02
N PHE A 105 5.52 15.65 -4.97
CA PHE A 105 6.19 14.49 -5.58
C PHE A 105 5.81 14.25 -7.04
N ARG A 106 4.61 14.66 -7.47
CA ARG A 106 4.01 14.32 -8.78
C ARG A 106 4.95 14.56 -9.96
N ASP A 107 5.66 15.69 -9.95
CA ASP A 107 6.55 16.11 -11.05
C ASP A 107 8.04 16.00 -10.66
N THR A 108 8.33 15.34 -9.54
CA THR A 108 9.69 15.18 -9.03
C THR A 108 10.24 13.82 -9.46
N ARG A 109 11.39 13.81 -10.11
CA ARG A 109 12.12 12.58 -10.43
C ARG A 109 13.13 12.26 -9.32
N PRO A 110 13.07 11.08 -8.68
CA PRO A 110 14.09 10.69 -7.71
C PRO A 110 15.43 10.48 -8.43
N SER A 111 16.53 10.93 -7.78
CA SER A 111 17.88 10.58 -8.20
C SER A 111 18.13 9.06 -8.04
N GLU A 112 19.18 8.55 -8.69
CA GLU A 112 19.52 7.13 -8.60
C GLU A 112 19.81 6.67 -7.16
N ASP A 113 20.43 7.54 -6.35
CA ASP A 113 20.67 7.27 -4.93
C ASP A 113 19.35 7.17 -4.15
N VAL A 114 18.38 8.05 -4.44
CA VAL A 114 17.04 8.00 -3.81
C VAL A 114 16.29 6.76 -4.23
N ARG A 115 16.37 6.34 -5.51
CA ARG A 115 15.79 5.08 -5.98
C ARG A 115 16.42 3.88 -5.27
N SER A 116 17.75 3.83 -5.25
CA SER A 116 18.51 2.76 -4.59
C SER A 116 18.16 2.64 -3.11
N PHE A 117 18.06 3.79 -2.42
CA PHE A 117 17.61 3.85 -1.03
C PHE A 117 16.18 3.32 -0.87
N ALA A 118 15.23 3.78 -1.69
CA ALA A 118 13.84 3.33 -1.65
C ALA A 118 13.70 1.82 -1.89
N VAL A 119 14.41 1.27 -2.89
CA VAL A 119 14.41 -0.16 -3.19
C VAL A 119 15.02 -0.97 -2.03
N GLY A 120 16.12 -0.51 -1.46
CA GLY A 120 16.72 -1.13 -0.27
C GLY A 120 15.76 -1.13 0.92
N ALA A 121 15.08 -0.01 1.16
CA ALA A 121 14.05 0.11 2.19
C ALA A 121 12.84 -0.79 1.94
N LEU A 122 12.45 -0.99 0.68
CA LEU A 122 11.36 -1.90 0.29
C LEU A 122 11.73 -3.37 0.46
N ALA A 123 13.01 -3.74 0.36
CA ALA A 123 13.47 -5.11 0.57
C ALA A 123 13.20 -5.64 2.00
N GLU A 124 12.97 -4.73 2.97
CA GLU A 124 12.54 -5.07 4.33
C GLU A 124 11.05 -5.45 4.43
N HIS A 125 10.30 -5.30 3.34
CA HIS A 125 8.86 -5.49 3.27
C HIS A 125 8.51 -6.47 2.15
N ARG A 126 7.43 -7.25 2.33
CA ARG A 126 6.95 -8.15 1.26
C ARG A 126 6.21 -7.40 0.14
N GLY A 127 5.71 -6.22 0.44
CA GLY A 127 4.98 -5.38 -0.49
C GLY A 127 4.68 -4.03 0.13
N PHE A 128 4.25 -3.10 -0.70
CA PHE A 128 3.83 -1.79 -0.27
C PHE A 128 2.55 -1.32 -0.95
N TYR A 129 1.89 -0.37 -0.32
CA TYR A 129 0.64 0.23 -0.76
C TYR A 129 0.73 1.74 -0.51
N VAL A 130 0.32 2.53 -1.49
CA VAL A 130 0.19 3.98 -1.40
C VAL A 130 -1.25 4.35 -1.70
N ASP A 131 -1.96 4.89 -0.72
CA ASP A 131 -3.30 5.45 -0.87
C ASP A 131 -3.19 6.89 -1.39
N VAL A 132 -3.54 7.11 -2.65
CA VAL A 132 -3.41 8.42 -3.29
C VAL A 132 -4.70 9.21 -3.03
N PRO A 133 -4.63 10.42 -2.44
CA PRO A 133 -5.80 11.26 -2.21
C PRO A 133 -6.59 11.52 -3.49
N GLN A 134 -7.90 11.76 -3.35
CA GLN A 134 -8.73 12.00 -4.52
C GLN A 134 -8.33 13.28 -5.23
N ARG A 135 -8.26 13.22 -6.57
CA ARG A 135 -7.90 14.31 -7.48
C ARG A 135 -6.50 14.90 -7.29
N SER A 136 -5.59 14.24 -6.58
CA SER A 136 -4.22 14.74 -6.40
C SER A 136 -3.30 14.40 -7.59
N VAL A 137 -3.59 13.30 -8.30
CA VAL A 137 -2.84 12.91 -9.51
C VAL A 137 -3.82 12.72 -10.68
N PRO A 138 -4.34 13.82 -11.25
CA PRO A 138 -5.09 13.74 -12.50
C PRO A 138 -4.15 13.36 -13.65
N LEU A 139 -4.64 12.53 -14.56
CA LEU A 139 -3.94 12.08 -15.77
C LEU A 139 -4.64 12.63 -17.02
N GLY A 140 -3.86 12.95 -18.06
CA GLY A 140 -4.39 13.49 -19.31
C GLY A 140 -5.14 14.80 -19.11
N CYS A 141 -6.39 14.89 -19.60
CA CYS A 141 -7.26 16.05 -19.39
C CYS A 141 -8.02 16.01 -18.05
N GLY A 142 -7.64 15.11 -17.14
CA GLY A 142 -8.22 14.97 -15.80
C GLY A 142 -9.42 14.05 -15.73
N ARG A 143 -9.73 13.31 -16.81
CA ARG A 143 -10.78 12.29 -16.76
C ARG A 143 -10.34 11.03 -16.04
N LEU A 144 -9.05 10.74 -15.98
CA LEU A 144 -8.48 9.66 -15.19
C LEU A 144 -7.75 10.23 -13.97
N GLU A 145 -7.81 9.52 -12.85
CA GLU A 145 -7.02 9.81 -11.67
C GLU A 145 -6.38 8.54 -11.11
N LEU A 146 -5.14 8.66 -10.63
CA LEU A 146 -4.48 7.61 -9.86
C LEU A 146 -5.05 7.60 -8.43
N ARG A 147 -5.51 6.44 -7.98
CA ARG A 147 -6.15 6.26 -6.66
C ARG A 147 -5.29 5.47 -5.70
N ALA A 148 -4.51 4.54 -6.21
CA ALA A 148 -3.63 3.73 -5.38
C ALA A 148 -2.47 3.17 -6.19
N ILE A 149 -1.39 2.86 -5.49
CA ILE A 149 -0.24 2.14 -6.01
C ILE A 149 0.01 0.95 -5.10
N PHE A 150 0.18 -0.23 -5.68
CA PHE A 150 0.65 -1.41 -4.98
C PHE A 150 2.00 -1.80 -5.56
N GLY A 151 2.87 -2.32 -4.71
CA GLY A 151 4.09 -2.96 -5.15
C GLY A 151 4.31 -4.26 -4.41
N ILE A 152 4.73 -5.30 -5.12
CA ILE A 152 5.14 -6.57 -4.53
C ILE A 152 6.65 -6.68 -4.68
N VAL A 153 7.33 -7.00 -3.59
CA VAL A 153 8.79 -7.04 -3.55
C VAL A 153 9.24 -8.49 -3.56
N GLU A 154 10.00 -8.86 -4.59
CA GLU A 154 10.62 -10.17 -4.76
C GLU A 154 12.15 -10.02 -4.87
N GLY A 155 12.82 -10.08 -3.73
CA GLY A 155 14.25 -9.76 -3.66
C GLY A 155 14.49 -8.30 -4.04
N THR A 156 15.19 -8.07 -5.16
CA THR A 156 15.44 -6.72 -5.70
C THR A 156 14.43 -6.29 -6.76
N ARG A 157 13.50 -7.17 -7.13
CA ARG A 157 12.48 -6.88 -8.15
C ARG A 157 11.22 -6.36 -7.49
N ILE A 158 10.58 -5.39 -8.14
CA ILE A 158 9.32 -4.82 -7.68
C ILE A 158 8.29 -4.96 -8.80
N HIS A 159 7.12 -5.53 -8.49
CA HIS A 159 5.99 -5.58 -9.40
C HIS A 159 5.00 -4.48 -9.03
N PHE A 160 4.81 -3.50 -9.91
CA PHE A 160 3.91 -2.38 -9.67
C PHE A 160 2.51 -2.68 -10.17
N SER A 161 1.54 -2.17 -9.44
CA SER A 161 0.13 -2.15 -9.84
C SER A 161 -0.48 -0.77 -9.53
N ALA A 162 -0.81 0.00 -10.55
CA ALA A 162 -1.53 1.25 -10.39
C ALA A 162 -3.04 1.01 -10.47
N VAL A 163 -3.81 1.66 -9.60
CA VAL A 163 -5.27 1.67 -9.65
C VAL A 163 -5.72 3.05 -10.14
N LEU A 164 -6.39 3.06 -11.29
CA LEU A 164 -6.90 4.25 -11.96
C LEU A 164 -8.41 4.26 -11.87
N THR A 165 -9.02 5.43 -11.72
CA THR A 165 -10.48 5.60 -11.83
C THR A 165 -10.80 6.75 -12.75
N ALA A 166 -11.90 6.65 -13.48
CA ALA A 166 -12.45 7.80 -14.15
C ALA A 166 -13.08 8.77 -13.14
N ALA A 167 -12.94 10.08 -13.37
CA ALA A 167 -13.43 11.11 -12.46
C ALA A 167 -14.96 10.99 -12.29
N GLY A 168 -15.40 10.74 -11.05
CA GLY A 168 -16.82 10.55 -10.73
C GLY A 168 -17.35 9.14 -11.01
N GLU A 169 -16.53 8.23 -11.50
CA GLU A 169 -16.88 6.81 -11.62
C GLU A 169 -16.38 6.00 -10.42
N GLY A 170 -17.18 5.02 -10.00
CA GLY A 170 -16.74 4.02 -9.01
C GLY A 170 -15.96 2.86 -9.64
N SER A 171 -15.73 2.89 -10.95
CA SER A 171 -15.11 1.80 -11.68
C SER A 171 -13.58 1.97 -11.67
N ALA A 172 -12.89 1.02 -11.05
CA ALA A 172 -11.44 0.96 -11.07
C ALA A 172 -10.94 0.26 -12.33
N ARG A 173 -9.79 0.70 -12.84
CA ARG A 173 -8.97 0.06 -13.86
C ARG A 173 -7.58 -0.14 -13.28
N ARG A 174 -6.83 -1.11 -13.78
CA ARG A 174 -5.51 -1.39 -13.24
C ARG A 174 -4.46 -1.51 -14.32
N LEU A 175 -3.26 -1.08 -13.97
CA LEU A 175 -2.07 -1.16 -14.80
C LEU A 175 -1.03 -1.95 -14.03
N HIS A 176 -0.53 -3.05 -14.59
CA HIS A 176 0.46 -3.90 -13.95
C HIS A 176 1.73 -3.97 -14.79
N TRP A 177 2.89 -3.79 -14.16
CA TRP A 177 4.18 -3.88 -14.87
C TRP A 177 5.33 -4.18 -13.91
N MET A 178 6.49 -4.47 -14.51
CA MET A 178 7.77 -4.54 -13.82
C MET A 178 8.68 -3.44 -14.36
N PRO A 179 9.49 -2.77 -13.53
CA PRO A 179 10.49 -1.81 -14.00
C PRO A 179 11.41 -2.47 -15.02
N HIS A 180 11.82 -1.68 -16.03
CA HIS A 180 12.65 -2.11 -17.16
C HIS A 180 12.03 -3.18 -18.09
N CYS A 181 10.80 -3.65 -17.81
CA CYS A 181 10.07 -4.51 -18.72
C CYS A 181 9.16 -3.63 -19.62
N PRO A 182 9.24 -3.74 -20.95
CA PRO A 182 8.33 -3.01 -21.83
C PRO A 182 6.89 -3.53 -21.72
N GLU A 183 6.71 -4.79 -21.31
CA GLU A 183 5.39 -5.40 -21.18
C GLU A 183 4.58 -4.75 -20.06
N THR A 184 3.37 -4.32 -20.42
CA THR A 184 2.42 -3.75 -19.50
C THR A 184 1.11 -4.48 -19.65
N LYS A 185 0.56 -4.96 -18.54
CA LYS A 185 -0.73 -5.64 -18.52
C LYS A 185 -1.80 -4.64 -18.09
N LEU A 186 -2.71 -4.36 -19.01
CA LEU A 186 -3.89 -3.55 -18.78
C LEU A 186 -5.00 -4.47 -18.29
N ASP A 187 -5.45 -4.22 -17.08
CA ASP A 187 -6.55 -4.98 -16.49
C ASP A 187 -7.82 -4.14 -16.57
N ASN A 188 -8.68 -4.58 -17.48
CA ASN A 188 -10.04 -4.15 -17.55
C ASN A 188 -10.83 -5.06 -16.62
N LEU A 189 -11.04 -4.64 -15.37
CA LEU A 189 -11.97 -5.27 -14.42
C LEU A 189 -13.44 -5.18 -14.91
N HIS A 190 -13.72 -5.66 -16.11
CA HIS A 190 -15.02 -6.10 -16.52
C HIS A 190 -15.11 -7.56 -16.17
N HIS A 191 -15.52 -7.82 -14.94
CA HIS A 191 -16.21 -9.07 -14.67
C HIS A 191 -17.33 -9.16 -15.73
N PRO A 192 -17.38 -10.21 -16.57
CA PRO A 192 -18.48 -10.39 -17.54
C PRO A 192 -19.86 -10.37 -16.85
N ARG A 193 -19.86 -10.66 -15.56
CA ARG A 193 -21.01 -10.63 -14.67
C ARG A 193 -21.45 -9.21 -14.27
N ALA A 194 -20.57 -8.22 -14.22
CA ALA A 194 -20.94 -6.82 -14.01
C ALA A 194 -21.64 -6.23 -15.25
N ALA A 195 -21.19 -6.62 -16.46
CA ALA A 195 -21.90 -6.32 -17.70
C ALA A 195 -23.27 -7.03 -17.75
N ALA A 196 -23.35 -8.29 -17.29
CA ALA A 196 -24.59 -9.06 -17.25
C ALA A 196 -25.57 -8.65 -16.13
N MET A 197 -25.08 -8.06 -15.03
CA MET A 197 -25.94 -7.60 -13.91
C MET A 197 -26.56 -6.22 -14.15
N GLY A 198 -26.39 -5.65 -15.34
CA GLY A 198 -27.16 -4.50 -15.80
C GLY A 198 -26.74 -3.17 -15.16
N ALA A 199 -26.33 -2.25 -16.03
CA ALA A 199 -26.23 -0.82 -15.77
C ALA A 199 -25.22 -0.40 -14.67
N SER A 200 -24.10 0.14 -15.13
CA SER A 200 -23.61 1.36 -14.47
C SER A 200 -24.79 2.32 -14.35
N ARG A 201 -25.07 2.85 -13.15
CA ARG A 201 -26.13 3.86 -12.93
C ARG A 201 -25.96 5.10 -13.82
N THR A 202 -24.81 5.27 -14.47
CA THR A 202 -24.47 6.36 -15.38
C THR A 202 -24.64 6.04 -16.87
N GLY A 203 -25.13 4.86 -17.25
CA GLY A 203 -25.71 4.59 -18.58
C GLY A 203 -24.76 4.47 -19.80
N GLY A 204 -23.43 4.61 -19.63
CA GLY A 204 -22.46 4.43 -20.71
C GLY A 204 -21.81 3.04 -20.73
N PRO A 205 -21.38 2.53 -21.89
CA PRO A 205 -20.46 1.40 -21.95
C PRO A 205 -19.17 1.80 -21.23
N LEU A 206 -18.72 0.95 -20.30
CA LEU A 206 -17.45 1.17 -19.64
C LEU A 206 -16.33 0.99 -20.69
N LEU A 207 -15.54 2.04 -20.88
CA LEU A 207 -14.42 2.01 -21.82
C LEU A 207 -13.27 1.17 -21.24
N GLU A 208 -12.60 0.45 -22.13
CA GLU A 208 -11.34 -0.23 -21.83
C GLU A 208 -10.26 0.79 -21.47
N LEU A 209 -9.36 0.43 -20.55
CA LEU A 209 -8.30 1.32 -20.08
C LEU A 209 -7.41 1.79 -21.23
N GLY A 210 -7.03 0.89 -22.16
CA GLY A 210 -6.24 1.28 -23.35
C GLY A 210 -6.91 2.39 -24.14
N THR A 211 -8.21 2.25 -24.45
CA THR A 211 -8.99 3.28 -25.13
C THR A 211 -9.07 4.58 -24.34
N LEU A 212 -9.20 4.52 -23.01
CA LEU A 212 -9.21 5.72 -22.17
C LEU A 212 -7.85 6.42 -22.18
N LEU A 213 -6.75 5.68 -22.10
CA LEU A 213 -5.39 6.24 -22.17
C LEU A 213 -5.14 6.90 -23.53
N ASP A 214 -5.58 6.27 -24.62
CA ASP A 214 -5.48 6.83 -25.98
C ASP A 214 -6.30 8.11 -26.13
N GLN A 215 -7.55 8.12 -25.65
CA GLN A 215 -8.43 9.30 -25.68
C GLN A 215 -7.84 10.48 -24.89
N GLU A 216 -7.20 10.18 -23.77
CA GLU A 216 -6.56 11.15 -22.90
C GLU A 216 -5.13 11.51 -23.35
N LYS A 217 -4.63 10.89 -24.43
CA LYS A 217 -3.28 11.05 -24.97
C LYS A 217 -2.18 10.81 -23.91
N ILE A 218 -2.40 9.83 -23.04
CA ILE A 218 -1.45 9.47 -21.98
C ILE A 218 -0.49 8.42 -22.54
N ASP A 219 0.81 8.74 -22.56
CA ASP A 219 1.85 7.76 -22.83
C ASP A 219 1.97 6.78 -21.65
N ILE A 220 1.79 5.48 -21.93
CA ILE A 220 1.88 4.41 -20.93
C ILE A 220 3.29 4.34 -20.32
N ALA A 221 4.35 4.57 -21.10
CA ALA A 221 5.70 4.55 -20.60
C ALA A 221 5.94 5.68 -19.59
N GLU A 222 5.49 6.89 -19.92
CA GLU A 222 5.57 8.05 -19.01
C GLU A 222 4.74 7.82 -17.75
N LEU A 223 3.50 7.33 -17.90
CA LEU A 223 2.64 7.01 -16.75
C LEU A 223 3.30 6.02 -15.79
N ARG A 224 3.94 4.96 -16.32
CA ARG A 224 4.66 3.98 -15.49
C ARG A 224 5.79 4.65 -14.70
N THR A 225 6.63 5.43 -15.37
CA THR A 225 7.71 6.16 -14.71
C THR A 225 7.18 7.11 -13.63
N THR A 226 6.13 7.88 -13.92
CA THR A 226 5.53 8.78 -12.92
C THR A 226 4.99 8.01 -11.69
N VAL A 227 4.34 6.87 -11.89
CA VAL A 227 3.83 6.07 -10.78
C VAL A 227 4.95 5.43 -9.97
N GLU A 228 6.00 4.91 -10.63
CA GLU A 228 7.20 4.39 -9.96
C GLU A 228 7.87 5.47 -9.10
N ASP A 229 8.11 6.64 -9.70
CA ASP A 229 8.78 7.77 -9.05
C ASP A 229 8.02 8.23 -7.83
N LEU A 230 6.70 8.39 -7.96
CA LEU A 230 5.81 8.77 -6.87
C LEU A 230 5.85 7.76 -5.73
N ALA A 231 5.79 6.46 -6.04
CA ALA A 231 5.85 5.41 -5.02
C ALA A 231 7.19 5.39 -4.29
N LEU A 232 8.31 5.47 -5.01
CA LEU A 232 9.65 5.46 -4.43
C LEU A 232 9.89 6.71 -3.56
N LEU A 233 9.43 7.89 -4.00
CA LEU A 233 9.49 9.10 -3.20
C LEU A 233 8.66 8.99 -1.91
N CYS A 234 7.46 8.41 -1.97
CA CYS A 234 6.65 8.15 -0.78
C CYS A 234 7.36 7.21 0.21
N VAL A 235 7.98 6.14 -0.28
CA VAL A 235 8.73 5.21 0.58
C VAL A 235 9.94 5.90 1.22
N THR A 236 10.73 6.63 0.43
CA THR A 236 11.89 7.36 0.93
C THR A 236 11.47 8.33 2.04
N HIS A 237 10.44 9.13 1.79
CA HIS A 237 9.92 10.08 2.77
C HIS A 237 9.46 9.39 4.05
N ALA A 238 8.75 8.27 3.95
CA ALA A 238 8.29 7.52 5.11
C ALA A 238 9.47 7.01 5.96
N LYS A 239 10.53 6.51 5.31
CA LYS A 239 11.70 5.95 5.99
C LYS A 239 12.59 7.03 6.61
N THR A 240 12.76 8.17 5.95
CA THR A 240 13.54 9.29 6.50
C THR A 240 12.80 9.98 7.64
N ALA A 241 11.48 10.17 7.53
CA ALA A 241 10.66 10.72 8.60
C ALA A 241 10.60 9.80 9.84
N ALA A 242 10.64 8.48 9.65
CA ALA A 242 10.68 7.53 10.76
C ALA A 242 11.98 7.54 11.57
N GLY A 243 13.07 8.10 11.03
CA GLY A 243 14.37 8.20 11.70
C GLY A 243 14.47 9.34 12.73
N GLY A 244 13.54 10.31 12.70
CA GLY A 244 13.43 11.34 13.75
C GLY A 244 12.69 10.82 14.98
N GLU A 245 13.03 11.28 16.18
CA GLU A 245 12.31 10.94 17.42
C GLU A 245 10.79 11.18 17.27
N GLN A 246 10.02 10.12 17.01
CA GLN A 246 8.60 10.22 16.72
C GLN A 246 7.80 10.59 17.99
N PRO A 247 6.97 11.66 17.96
CA PRO A 247 5.98 11.89 19.01
C PRO A 247 4.90 10.80 19.00
N ALA A 248 4.34 10.47 20.17
CA ALA A 248 3.29 9.47 20.31
C ALA A 248 2.03 9.87 19.50
N TRP A 249 1.75 9.10 18.44
CA TRP A 249 0.67 9.38 17.47
C TRP A 249 -0.74 9.12 18.02
N LEU A 250 -1.72 9.93 17.59
CA LEU A 250 -3.13 9.74 17.92
C LEU A 250 -3.76 8.75 16.91
N GLU A 251 -4.18 7.59 17.39
CA GLU A 251 -4.82 6.56 16.56
C GLU A 251 -6.26 7.00 16.22
N LEU A 252 -6.66 6.97 14.94
CA LEU A 252 -8.08 7.15 14.59
C LEU A 252 -8.90 6.04 15.26
N PRO A 253 -10.17 6.30 15.64
CA PRO A 253 -11.06 5.27 16.13
C PRO A 253 -11.10 4.10 15.12
N HIS A 254 -10.48 2.99 15.49
CA HIS A 254 -10.52 1.74 14.75
C HIS A 254 -11.53 0.84 15.42
N MET A 255 -12.49 0.35 14.65
CA MET A 255 -13.35 -0.76 15.08
C MET A 255 -12.79 -2.05 14.50
N ALA A 256 -12.52 -3.01 15.38
CA ALA A 256 -12.15 -4.35 14.98
C ALA A 256 -13.20 -4.95 14.04
N ARG A 257 -12.78 -5.92 13.25
CA ARG A 257 -13.56 -6.56 12.19
C ARG A 257 -14.88 -7.15 12.69
N ASP A 258 -14.82 -7.70 13.89
CA ASP A 258 -15.83 -8.40 14.66
C ASP A 258 -16.57 -7.48 15.65
N ASP A 259 -16.27 -6.18 15.65
CA ASP A 259 -16.98 -5.21 16.49
C ASP A 259 -18.47 -5.21 16.13
N VAL A 260 -19.32 -5.46 17.12
CA VAL A 260 -20.78 -5.58 16.99
C VAL A 260 -21.38 -4.36 16.25
N ARG A 261 -20.75 -3.19 16.34
CA ARG A 261 -21.19 -1.97 15.64
C ARG A 261 -21.01 -2.04 14.13
N ARG A 262 -20.14 -2.92 13.60
CA ARG A 262 -20.03 -3.19 12.15
C ARG A 262 -21.13 -4.11 11.64
N GLN A 263 -21.91 -4.71 12.53
CA GLN A 263 -23.00 -5.61 12.16
C GLN A 263 -24.35 -4.87 12.17
N GLY A 264 -25.29 -5.35 11.35
CA GLY A 264 -26.67 -4.87 11.33
C GLY A 264 -26.91 -3.59 10.53
N ARG A 265 -28.08 -2.97 10.75
CA ARG A 265 -28.67 -1.94 9.86
C ARG A 265 -27.85 -0.64 9.76
N ARG A 266 -26.91 -0.40 10.69
CA ARG A 266 -26.04 0.80 10.71
C ARG A 266 -24.60 0.53 10.22
N ALA A 267 -24.30 -0.68 9.76
CA ALA A 267 -22.97 -1.08 9.29
C ALA A 267 -22.38 -0.09 8.27
N GLY A 268 -23.17 0.34 7.28
CA GLY A 268 -22.72 1.28 6.25
C GLY A 268 -22.43 2.70 6.77
N ALA A 269 -23.16 3.18 7.77
CA ALA A 269 -22.89 4.47 8.40
C ALA A 269 -21.64 4.41 9.30
N ASN A 270 -21.42 3.27 9.95
CA ASN A 270 -20.25 2.99 10.77
C ASN A 270 -19.00 2.77 9.91
N ALA A 271 -19.10 2.08 8.77
CA ALA A 271 -17.98 1.93 7.84
C ALA A 271 -17.42 3.28 7.33
N LYS A 272 -18.23 4.34 7.29
CA LYS A 272 -17.78 5.69 6.92
C LYS A 272 -17.04 6.44 8.03
N LYS A 273 -17.25 6.06 9.29
CA LYS A 273 -16.71 6.74 10.48
C LYS A 273 -15.46 6.05 11.05
N PHE A 274 -15.23 4.80 10.64
CA PHE A 274 -14.18 3.94 11.20
C PHE A 274 -13.44 3.25 10.06
N SER A 275 -12.13 3.41 10.01
CA SER A 275 -11.30 2.73 9.01
C SER A 275 -11.30 1.21 9.22
N LEU A 276 -11.21 0.45 8.13
CA LEU A 276 -10.97 -1.01 8.15
C LEU A 276 -9.56 -1.36 8.66
N PHE A 277 -8.63 -0.44 8.47
CA PHE A 277 -7.25 -0.54 8.93
C PHE A 277 -7.05 0.37 10.15
N ARG A 278 -6.11 0.04 11.04
CA ARG A 278 -5.66 1.01 12.06
C ARG A 278 -4.94 2.14 11.33
N VAL A 279 -5.55 3.32 11.35
CA VAL A 279 -5.01 4.52 10.71
C VAL A 279 -4.52 5.44 11.81
N GLN A 280 -3.23 5.69 11.86
CA GLN A 280 -2.70 6.72 12.74
C GLN A 280 -2.92 8.08 12.09
N ARG A 281 -3.53 9.01 12.83
CA ARG A 281 -3.66 10.40 12.40
C ARG A 281 -2.37 11.09 12.80
N LEU A 282 -1.55 11.45 11.82
CA LEU A 282 -0.47 12.38 12.05
C LEU A 282 -1.13 13.77 12.09
N GLU A 283 -1.02 14.44 13.22
CA GLU A 283 -1.37 15.85 13.29
C GLU A 283 -0.14 16.65 12.86
N ALA A 284 -0.31 17.42 11.78
CA ALA A 284 0.45 18.63 11.49
C ALA A 284 0.54 19.46 12.78
N ARG A 285 1.69 19.46 13.45
CA ARG A 285 1.82 20.06 14.77
C ARG A 285 2.01 21.57 14.60
N GLY A 286 0.90 22.31 14.60
CA GLY A 286 0.92 23.76 14.66
C GLY A 286 -0.46 24.41 14.80
N LEU A 287 -0.79 24.85 16.02
CA LEU A 287 -1.91 25.73 16.41
C LEU A 287 -3.32 25.11 16.48
N ARG A 288 -3.68 24.61 17.67
CA ARG A 288 -4.55 25.38 18.58
C ARG A 288 -4.55 24.88 20.03
N ARG A 289 -4.57 25.89 20.90
CA ARG A 289 -4.69 25.88 22.36
C ARG A 289 -6.16 25.62 22.75
N ASP A 290 -6.29 25.05 23.94
CA ASP A 290 -7.42 25.12 24.89
C ASP A 290 -8.65 24.23 24.62
N GLY A 291 -8.98 23.43 25.64
CA GLY A 291 -10.24 22.70 25.74
C GLY A 291 -10.16 21.43 26.56
N THR A 292 -9.93 21.57 27.87
CA THR A 292 -10.35 20.67 28.96
C THR A 292 -11.12 19.41 28.55
N CYS A 293 -10.60 18.22 28.85
CA CYS A 293 -11.45 17.06 29.06
C CYS A 293 -11.00 16.28 30.29
N GLU A 294 -11.95 16.15 31.21
CA GLU A 294 -11.80 15.67 32.57
C GLU A 294 -11.46 14.19 32.65
N LEU A 295 -10.67 13.88 33.67
CA LEU A 295 -10.29 12.55 34.13
C LEU A 295 -11.50 11.82 34.70
N SER A 296 -11.77 10.60 34.24
CA SER A 296 -12.53 9.62 35.03
C SER A 296 -12.19 8.15 34.68
N ALA A 297 -11.88 7.42 35.76
CA ALA A 297 -11.76 5.97 35.98
C ALA A 297 -10.48 5.22 35.48
N PRO A 298 -9.78 4.50 36.39
CA PRO A 298 -8.61 3.68 36.05
C PRO A 298 -9.06 2.31 35.55
N THR A 299 -9.47 2.22 34.30
CA THR A 299 -9.50 0.94 33.59
C THR A 299 -8.23 0.87 32.75
N GLY A 300 -7.32 -0.03 33.11
CA GLY A 300 -6.09 -0.24 32.35
C GLY A 300 -6.45 -0.49 30.89
N ILE A 301 -5.83 0.25 29.97
CA ILE A 301 -6.09 0.13 28.53
C ILE A 301 -5.69 -1.28 28.10
N GLN A 302 -6.68 -2.17 27.95
CA GLN A 302 -6.44 -3.51 27.40
C GLN A 302 -6.10 -3.36 25.92
N GLN A 303 -4.87 -3.73 25.56
CA GLN A 303 -4.44 -3.80 24.18
C GLN A 303 -5.02 -5.08 23.55
N SER A 304 -5.90 -4.95 22.57
CA SER A 304 -6.52 -6.08 21.86
C SER A 304 -5.66 -6.61 20.69
N VAL A 305 -4.48 -6.04 20.47
CA VAL A 305 -3.65 -6.25 19.28
C VAL A 305 -2.19 -6.36 19.68
N ARG A 306 -1.41 -7.14 18.92
CA ARG A 306 0.02 -7.28 19.10
C ARG A 306 0.77 -6.28 18.21
N SER A 307 1.58 -5.42 18.81
CA SER A 307 2.36 -4.40 18.11
C SER A 307 3.84 -4.50 18.45
N ARG A 308 4.72 -4.43 17.44
CA ARG A 308 6.16 -4.34 17.63
C ARG A 308 6.51 -2.93 18.11
N VAL A 309 7.15 -2.83 19.27
CA VAL A 309 7.69 -1.57 19.81
C VAL A 309 9.16 -1.56 19.47
N THR A 310 9.58 -0.59 18.66
CA THR A 310 11.00 -0.37 18.35
C THR A 310 11.78 0.00 19.61
N GLY A 311 13.04 -0.44 19.66
CA GLY A 311 13.92 -0.09 20.76
C GLY A 311 14.10 1.42 20.85
N HIS A 312 13.99 2.00 22.05
CA HIS A 312 14.13 3.44 22.26
C HIS A 312 14.65 3.75 23.66
N TYR A 313 15.26 4.93 23.82
CA TYR A 313 15.62 5.46 25.13
C TYR A 313 14.40 6.10 25.80
N ARG A 314 14.23 5.85 27.10
CA ARG A 314 13.22 6.51 27.92
C ARG A 314 13.85 7.05 29.19
N LEU A 315 13.48 8.27 29.57
CA LEU A 315 13.79 8.82 30.89
C LEU A 315 12.87 8.19 31.94
N GLN A 316 13.38 7.19 32.65
CA GLN A 316 12.65 6.54 33.74
C GLN A 316 12.86 7.31 35.05
N ALA A 317 11.77 7.58 35.75
CA ALA A 317 11.81 8.24 37.05
C ALA A 317 12.40 7.30 38.11
N HIS A 318 13.38 7.77 38.88
CA HIS A 318 14.06 6.97 39.92
C HIS A 318 14.50 7.86 41.10
N GLY A 319 15.04 7.24 42.15
CA GLY A 319 15.46 7.91 43.37
C GLY A 319 14.31 8.21 44.34
N PRO A 320 14.61 8.78 45.52
CA PRO A 320 13.60 9.11 46.53
C PRO A 320 12.51 10.01 45.95
N ARG A 321 11.25 9.59 46.07
CA ARG A 321 10.08 10.30 45.51
C ARG A 321 10.17 10.54 44.00
N HIS A 322 10.87 9.69 43.25
CA HIS A 322 11.04 9.82 41.80
C HIS A 322 11.63 11.18 41.37
N SER A 323 12.48 11.78 42.21
CA SER A 323 13.05 13.11 41.97
C SER A 323 14.09 13.14 40.85
N LEU A 324 14.69 12.00 40.51
CA LEU A 324 15.72 11.88 39.48
C LEU A 324 15.16 11.21 38.21
N ARG A 325 15.85 11.40 37.09
CA ARG A 325 15.57 10.73 35.81
C ARG A 325 16.82 9.98 35.37
N ARG A 326 16.68 8.70 35.01
CA ARG A 326 17.76 7.93 34.39
C ARG A 326 17.36 7.63 32.96
N LEU A 327 18.29 7.81 32.03
CA LEU A 327 18.09 7.33 30.66
C LEU A 327 18.19 5.80 30.69
N THR A 328 17.18 5.11 30.19
CA THR A 328 17.14 3.66 30.14
C THR A 328 16.76 3.23 28.73
N TRP A 329 17.56 2.36 28.14
CA TRP A 329 17.22 1.71 26.88
C TRP A 329 16.11 0.69 27.12
N ILE A 330 15.02 0.82 26.38
CA ILE A 330 13.96 -0.17 26.31
C ILE A 330 14.23 -0.96 25.04
N ALA A 331 14.61 -2.23 25.20
CA ALA A 331 14.81 -3.12 24.06
C ALA A 331 13.52 -3.28 23.26
N GLU A 332 13.70 -3.57 21.99
CA GLU A 332 12.59 -3.91 21.12
C GLU A 332 11.79 -5.07 21.70
N HIS A 333 10.46 -4.93 21.75
CA HIS A 333 9.59 -5.96 22.30
C HIS A 333 8.21 -5.90 21.66
N MET A 334 7.46 -6.99 21.78
CA MET A 334 6.06 -7.03 21.38
C MET A 334 5.18 -6.57 22.55
N ARG A 335 4.29 -5.63 22.28
CA ARG A 335 3.19 -5.23 23.19
C ARG A 335 1.90 -5.93 22.79
N GLY A 336 1.04 -6.19 23.77
CA GLY A 336 -0.25 -6.87 23.60
C GLY A 336 -0.23 -8.38 23.90
N PRO A 337 -1.40 -9.04 23.98
CA PRO A 337 -1.51 -10.48 24.18
C PRO A 337 -0.75 -11.27 23.13
N VAL A 338 -0.17 -12.41 23.53
CA VAL A 338 0.63 -13.26 22.65
C VAL A 338 -0.19 -13.74 21.44
N ASP A 339 -1.47 -14.01 21.66
CA ASP A 339 -2.38 -14.58 20.64
C ASP A 339 -3.12 -13.52 19.81
N ALA A 340 -2.88 -12.23 20.06
CA ALA A 340 -3.55 -11.16 19.32
C ALA A 340 -2.92 -10.99 17.91
N PRO A 341 -3.72 -10.63 16.88
CA PRO A 341 -3.20 -10.45 15.53
C PRO A 341 -2.17 -9.32 15.47
N MET A 342 -1.15 -9.47 14.62
CA MET A 342 -0.22 -8.40 14.28
C MET A 342 -0.92 -7.37 13.39
N VAL A 343 -0.71 -6.09 13.68
CA VAL A 343 -1.23 -5.00 12.83
C VAL A 343 -0.10 -4.26 12.14
N THR A 344 -0.23 -4.12 10.83
CA THR A 344 0.56 -3.21 10.01
C THR A 344 0.11 -1.77 10.27
N PRO A 345 0.99 -0.89 10.76
CA PRO A 345 0.67 0.53 10.90
C PRO A 345 0.56 1.18 9.51
N LEU A 346 -0.50 1.97 9.29
CA LEU A 346 -0.54 2.90 8.15
C LEU A 346 0.26 4.16 8.51
N VAL A 347 1.28 4.47 7.71
CA VAL A 347 2.09 5.68 7.85
C VAL A 347 1.47 6.77 6.97
N ARG A 348 0.96 7.86 7.56
CA ARG A 348 0.62 9.04 6.74
C ARG A 348 1.90 9.82 6.45
N LEU A 349 1.91 10.62 5.39
CA LEU A 349 3.01 11.53 5.12
C LEU A 349 2.42 12.93 5.10
N SER A 350 2.90 13.80 5.99
CA SER A 350 2.36 15.16 6.12
C SER A 350 3.21 16.17 5.37
N GLY A 351 2.58 17.23 4.85
CA GLY A 351 3.29 18.30 4.15
C GLY A 351 4.25 19.08 5.06
N ASP A 352 3.99 19.11 6.37
CA ASP A 352 4.83 19.80 7.37
C ASP A 352 6.25 19.21 7.45
N ASP A 353 6.41 17.94 7.11
CA ASP A 353 7.70 17.25 7.08
C ASP A 353 8.59 17.70 5.90
N LEU A 354 8.00 18.37 4.89
CA LEU A 354 8.71 18.88 3.70
C LEU A 354 9.40 20.23 3.94
N ALA A 355 9.09 20.94 5.03
CA ALA A 355 9.58 22.28 5.32
C ALA A 355 11.13 22.41 5.39
N PRO A 356 11.90 21.42 5.87
CA PRO A 356 13.36 21.49 5.83
C PRO A 356 13.94 21.28 4.41
N ALA A 357 13.23 20.57 3.52
CA ALA A 357 13.72 20.20 2.19
C ALA A 357 13.46 21.27 1.11
N ALA A 358 12.39 22.06 1.26
CA ALA A 358 12.09 23.15 0.33
C ALA A 358 13.15 24.27 0.35
N HIS A 359 13.87 24.46 1.47
CA HIS A 359 15.03 25.37 1.54
C HIS A 359 16.24 24.84 0.74
N ALA A 360 16.38 23.52 0.54
CA ALA A 360 17.46 22.95 -0.26
C ALA A 360 17.26 23.17 -1.77
N ARG A 361 16.01 23.31 -2.23
CA ARG A 361 15.68 23.62 -3.64
C ARG A 361 16.16 25.03 -4.04
N ALA A 362 16.19 25.98 -3.11
CA ALA A 362 16.74 27.31 -3.33
C ALA A 362 18.29 27.36 -3.39
N VAL A 363 18.98 26.30 -2.95
CA VAL A 363 20.45 26.22 -2.97
C VAL A 363 20.97 25.53 -4.24
N ILE A 364 20.16 24.69 -4.89
CA ILE A 364 20.54 23.96 -6.10
C ILE A 364 20.33 24.79 -7.38
N ASP A 365 19.39 25.75 -7.36
CA ASP A 365 19.14 26.68 -8.49
C ASP A 365 19.95 27.99 -8.41
N ALA A 366 20.87 28.12 -7.44
CA ALA A 366 21.81 29.24 -7.42
C ALA A 366 22.86 29.03 -8.53
N PRO A 367 23.05 29.99 -9.47
CA PRO A 367 24.11 29.86 -10.46
C PRO A 367 25.47 29.72 -9.77
N PRO A 368 26.40 28.91 -10.31
CA PRO A 368 27.72 28.72 -9.73
C PRO A 368 28.40 30.09 -9.59
N MET A 369 28.69 30.47 -8.35
CA MET A 369 29.40 31.70 -8.01
C MET A 369 30.91 31.53 -8.26
N PHE A 370 31.27 31.11 -9.48
CA PHE A 370 32.66 30.89 -9.92
C PHE A 370 32.81 31.36 -11.37
N GLU A 371 32.71 32.67 -11.62
CA GLU A 371 33.22 33.29 -12.85
C GLU A 371 33.40 34.82 -12.67
N ALA A 372 34.09 35.23 -11.60
CA ALA A 372 34.39 36.66 -11.36
C ALA A 372 35.87 36.95 -11.03
N PHE A 373 36.80 36.03 -11.28
CA PHE A 373 38.23 36.24 -10.96
C PHE A 373 39.20 35.80 -12.05
N GLU A 374 38.85 35.97 -13.33
CA GLU A 374 39.83 35.92 -14.41
C GLU A 374 39.60 37.08 -15.37
N HIS A 375 40.03 38.31 -15.02
CA HIS A 375 40.40 39.38 -15.98
C HIS A 375 40.97 40.62 -15.24
N VAL A 376 41.94 40.42 -14.34
CA VAL A 376 42.82 41.52 -13.88
C VAL A 376 44.25 41.04 -13.98
N GLY A 377 44.86 41.24 -15.14
CA GLY A 377 46.26 40.89 -15.34
C GLY A 377 46.74 40.98 -16.78
N GLN A 378 46.50 42.10 -17.47
CA GLN A 378 47.21 42.43 -18.72
C GLN A 378 47.04 43.89 -19.13
N THR A 379 47.64 44.84 -18.40
CA THR A 379 48.14 46.12 -18.98
C THR A 379 49.10 46.82 -18.01
N ILE A 380 50.37 46.43 -18.03
CA ILE A 380 51.49 47.35 -17.78
C ILE A 380 52.52 47.04 -18.86
N GLY A 381 52.65 47.96 -19.79
CA GLY A 381 53.51 47.93 -20.97
C GLY A 381 53.21 49.16 -21.80
#